data_AF-A0A225DI64-F1
#
_entry.id   AF-A0A225DI64-F1
#
_cell.length_a   1.000
_cell.length_b   1.000
_cell.length_c   1.000
_cell.angle_alpha   90.00
_cell.angle_beta   90.00
_cell.angle_gamma   90.00
#
_symmetry.space_group_name_H-M   'P 1'
#
loop_
_entity.id
_entity.type
_entity.pdbx_description
1 polymer ?
#
loop_
_entity_poly.entity_id
_entity_poly.type
_entity_poly.pdbx_seq_one_letter_code
_entity_poly.pdbx_strand_id
1 'polypeptide(L)'
;MVNRSADEAETVLRLSWDAKAAVKIGDFSRGGKNRLERKGADHDFQPKGILNPSGIFLPQWDDLHLYFTASAVTSDFIVDVLERWWGATVSGSHVWIRW
;
A
#
# COMPACT_ATOMS: atom_id res chain seq x y z
N MET A 1 -17.66 -5.86 -15.10
CA MET A 1 -16.20 -5.66 -15.07
C MET A 1 -15.90 -4.26 -15.55
N VAL A 2 -15.07 -3.50 -14.82
CA VAL A 2 -14.87 -2.05 -15.05
C VAL A 2 -14.00 -1.74 -16.29
N ASN A 3 -13.15 -2.67 -16.77
CA ASN A 3 -12.34 -2.49 -17.99
C ASN A 3 -12.10 -3.83 -18.73
N ARG A 4 -13.13 -4.29 -19.46
CA ARG A 4 -13.14 -5.59 -20.16
C ARG A 4 -12.01 -5.75 -21.18
N SER A 5 -11.67 -4.70 -21.93
CA SER A 5 -10.64 -4.77 -22.96
C SER A 5 -9.25 -5.07 -22.38
N ALA A 6 -8.95 -4.56 -21.19
CA ALA A 6 -7.70 -4.90 -20.50
C ALA A 6 -7.74 -6.33 -19.94
N ASP A 7 -8.90 -6.78 -19.46
CA ASP A 7 -9.08 -8.13 -18.90
C ASP A 7 -8.99 -9.22 -19.99
N GLU A 8 -9.28 -8.89 -21.26
CA GLU A 8 -9.21 -9.79 -22.42
C GLU A 8 -7.85 -9.77 -23.14
N ALA A 9 -6.97 -8.80 -22.85
CA ALA A 9 -5.70 -8.64 -23.54
C ALA A 9 -4.56 -9.38 -22.82
N GLU A 10 -4.05 -10.45 -23.44
CA GLU A 10 -3.01 -11.32 -22.88
C GLU A 10 -1.68 -10.58 -22.57
N THR A 11 -1.41 -9.49 -23.27
CA THR A 11 -0.18 -8.70 -23.11
C THR A 11 -0.33 -7.49 -22.19
N VAL A 12 -1.50 -7.30 -21.58
CA VAL A 12 -1.79 -6.12 -20.74
C VAL A 12 -1.93 -6.56 -19.29
N LEU A 13 -1.13 -5.95 -18.42
CA LEU A 13 -1.31 -6.07 -16.98
C LEU A 13 -2.16 -4.91 -16.46
N ARG A 14 -3.33 -5.24 -15.92
CA ARG A 14 -4.19 -4.25 -15.28
C ARG A 14 -3.85 -4.12 -13.80
N LEU A 15 -3.58 -2.89 -13.38
CA LEU A 15 -3.41 -2.53 -11.97
C LEU A 15 -4.25 -1.30 -11.59
N SER A 16 -4.50 -1.15 -10.31
CA SER A 16 -5.01 0.06 -9.69
C SER A 16 -3.94 0.65 -8.80
N TRP A 17 -3.75 1.95 -8.89
CA TRP A 17 -2.83 2.71 -8.04
C TRP A 17 -3.60 3.72 -7.22
N ASP A 18 -3.26 3.86 -5.93
CA ASP A 18 -3.85 4.88 -5.08
C ASP A 18 -2.89 5.37 -4.00
N ALA A 19 -2.79 6.69 -3.85
CA ALA A 19 -2.19 7.32 -2.69
C ALA A 19 -3.26 7.40 -1.59
N LYS A 20 -3.04 6.66 -0.50
CA LYS A 20 -3.99 6.51 0.59
C LYS A 20 -3.81 7.62 1.62
N ALA A 21 -4.79 7.75 2.52
CA ALA A 21 -4.76 8.73 3.59
C ALA A 21 -3.52 8.56 4.50
N ALA A 22 -2.96 9.68 4.93
CA ALA A 22 -1.82 9.72 5.86
C ALA A 22 -2.14 9.01 7.18
N VAL A 23 -1.23 8.14 7.62
CA VAL A 23 -1.33 7.35 8.85
C VAL A 23 -0.41 7.94 9.90
N LYS A 24 -1.00 8.44 10.99
CA LYS A 24 -0.26 8.89 12.17
C LYS A 24 0.27 7.69 12.95
N ILE A 25 1.57 7.68 13.23
CA ILE A 25 2.27 6.65 13.99
C ILE A 25 2.43 7.11 15.43
N GLY A 26 1.99 6.28 16.37
CA GLY A 26 1.98 6.59 17.79
C GLY A 26 0.98 5.71 18.54
N ASP A 27 0.95 5.88 19.86
CA ASP A 27 0.10 5.10 20.77
C ASP A 27 -1.32 5.70 20.82
N PHE A 28 -1.96 5.82 19.66
CA PHE A 28 -3.30 6.40 19.53
C PHE A 28 -4.38 5.40 19.95
N SER A 29 -5.29 5.82 20.83
CA SER A 29 -6.51 5.07 21.13
C SER A 29 -7.63 5.51 20.20
N ARG A 30 -8.02 4.64 19.27
CA ARG A 30 -9.06 4.96 18.26
C ARG A 30 -10.43 4.34 18.57
N GLY A 31 -10.62 3.84 19.79
CA GLY A 31 -11.88 3.20 20.22
C GLY A 31 -12.28 1.94 19.42
N GLY A 32 -11.39 1.43 18.57
CA GLY A 32 -11.63 0.27 17.70
C GLY A 32 -11.25 -1.05 18.35
N LYS A 33 -11.60 -2.16 17.67
CA LYS A 33 -11.16 -3.50 18.06
C LYS A 33 -9.77 -3.77 17.48
N ASN A 34 -8.88 -4.33 18.28
CA ASN A 34 -7.55 -4.76 17.85
C ASN A 34 -7.49 -6.29 17.79
N ARG A 35 -6.79 -6.84 16.80
CA ARG A 35 -6.55 -8.29 16.69
C ARG A 35 -5.48 -8.77 17.69
N LEU A 36 -4.62 -7.87 18.14
CA LEU A 36 -3.58 -8.12 19.15
C LEU A 36 -3.82 -7.21 20.35
N GLU A 37 -3.50 -7.68 21.55
CA GLU A 37 -3.50 -6.80 22.73
C GLU A 37 -2.44 -5.71 22.52
N ARG A 38 -2.91 -4.47 22.38
CA ARG A 38 -2.03 -3.30 22.27
C ARG A 38 -2.54 -2.22 23.19
N LYS A 39 -1.64 -1.66 24.00
CA LYS A 39 -1.94 -0.49 24.84
C LYS A 39 -1.95 0.75 23.96
N GLY A 40 -3.02 1.54 24.06
CA GLY A 40 -3.08 2.91 23.54
C GLY A 40 -2.97 3.90 24.68
N ALA A 41 -2.54 5.12 24.40
CA ALA A 41 -2.68 6.23 25.33
C ALA A 41 -4.17 6.58 25.50
N ASP A 42 -4.53 7.03 26.69
CA ASP A 42 -5.90 7.49 27.00
C ASP A 42 -6.23 8.84 26.33
N HIS A 43 -5.21 9.53 25.79
CA HIS A 43 -5.31 10.76 25.02
C HIS A 43 -4.44 10.71 23.77
N ASP A 44 -4.86 11.42 22.72
CA ASP A 44 -4.11 11.54 21.46
C ASP A 44 -3.02 12.62 21.59
N PHE A 45 -1.78 12.20 21.81
CA PHE A 45 -0.59 13.07 21.81
C PHE A 45 -0.03 13.31 20.39
N GLN A 46 1.03 14.12 20.29
CA GLN A 46 1.71 14.37 19.01
C GLN A 46 2.18 13.05 18.37
N PRO A 47 1.95 12.83 17.06
CA PRO A 47 2.45 11.63 16.38
C PRO A 47 3.97 11.51 16.48
N LYS A 48 4.46 10.30 16.71
CA LYS A 48 5.89 9.96 16.59
C LYS A 48 6.36 10.04 15.14
N GLY A 49 5.44 9.92 14.19
CA GLY A 49 5.68 10.11 12.77
C GLY A 49 4.37 10.07 11.98
N ILE A 50 4.46 10.39 10.69
CA ILE A 50 3.36 10.26 9.74
C ILE A 50 3.89 9.46 8.56
N LEU A 51 3.15 8.43 8.13
CA LEU A 51 3.44 7.66 6.93
C LEU A 51 2.32 7.86 5.92
N ASN A 52 2.68 8.13 4.68
CA ASN A 52 1.76 8.19 3.55
C ASN A 52 1.82 6.85 2.81
N PRO A 53 0.73 6.07 2.80
CA PRO A 53 0.67 4.82 2.06
C PRO A 53 0.42 5.05 0.57
N SER A 54 1.01 4.20 -0.27
CA SER A 54 0.75 4.08 -1.70
C SER A 54 0.53 2.61 -2.05
N GLY A 55 -0.61 2.30 -2.65
CA GLY A 55 -1.02 0.94 -2.94
C GLY A 55 -0.98 0.61 -4.43
N ILE A 56 -0.46 -0.58 -4.74
CA ILE A 56 -0.62 -1.24 -6.05
C ILE A 56 -1.54 -2.43 -5.83
N PHE A 57 -2.68 -2.43 -6.50
CA PHE A 57 -3.64 -3.53 -6.46
C PHE A 57 -3.76 -4.19 -7.83
N LEU A 58 -3.67 -5.52 -7.89
CA LEU A 58 -3.87 -6.32 -9.08
C LEU A 58 -5.24 -7.00 -9.03
N PRO A 59 -6.27 -6.46 -9.68
CA PRO A 59 -7.65 -6.95 -9.51
C PRO A 59 -7.85 -8.39 -9.99
N GLN A 60 -7.06 -8.84 -10.95
CA GLN A 60 -7.16 -10.20 -11.49
C GLN A 60 -6.80 -11.28 -10.45
N TRP A 61 -5.90 -10.97 -9.51
CA TRP A 61 -5.42 -11.92 -8.50
C TRP A 61 -5.82 -11.55 -7.07
N ASP A 62 -6.59 -10.46 -6.90
CA ASP A 62 -6.92 -9.91 -5.58
C ASP A 62 -5.66 -9.65 -4.72
N ASP A 63 -4.60 -9.16 -5.35
CA ASP A 63 -3.29 -8.99 -4.71
C ASP A 63 -2.97 -7.51 -4.47
N LEU A 64 -2.63 -7.17 -3.21
CA LEU A 64 -2.39 -5.80 -2.76
C LEU A 64 -0.97 -5.66 -2.21
N HIS A 65 -0.21 -4.77 -2.84
CA HIS A 65 1.10 -4.32 -2.36
C HIS A 65 0.99 -2.93 -1.76
N LEU A 66 1.51 -2.74 -0.55
CA LEU A 66 1.52 -1.46 0.16
C LEU A 66 2.94 -0.95 0.37
N TYR A 67 3.16 0.29 -0.02
CA TYR A 67 4.41 1.02 0.17
C TYR A 67 4.14 2.25 1.03
N PHE A 68 5.13 2.68 1.81
CA PHE A 68 4.99 3.79 2.75
C PHE A 68 6.16 4.76 2.61
N THR A 69 5.87 6.05 2.71
CA THR A 69 6.90 7.10 2.81
C THR A 69 6.58 8.04 3.96
N ALA A 70 7.60 8.54 4.65
CA ALA A 70 7.44 9.59 5.67
C ALA A 70 7.36 11.00 5.06
N SER A 71 7.54 11.12 3.75
CA SER A 71 7.45 12.37 2.98
C SER A 71 6.18 12.39 2.11
N ALA A 72 5.99 13.45 1.32
CA ALA A 72 4.91 13.51 0.34
C ALA A 72 5.01 12.38 -0.70
N VAL A 73 3.86 11.94 -1.20
CA VAL A 73 3.77 11.03 -2.35
C VAL A 73 3.93 11.87 -3.61
N THR A 74 5.17 11.98 -4.08
CA THR A 74 5.52 12.70 -5.32
C THR A 74 5.44 11.77 -6.53
N SER A 75 5.46 12.34 -7.74
CA SER A 75 5.57 11.56 -8.97
C SER A 75 6.84 10.68 -8.99
N ASP A 76 7.97 11.20 -8.51
CA ASP A 76 9.22 10.45 -8.42
C ASP A 76 9.07 9.22 -7.51
N PHE A 77 8.47 9.41 -6.32
CA PHE A 77 8.19 8.30 -5.42
C PHE A 77 7.27 7.25 -6.07
N ILE A 78 6.27 7.67 -6.85
CA ILE A 78 5.38 6.75 -7.57
C ILE A 78 6.17 5.92 -8.58
N VAL A 79 7.05 6.55 -9.36
CA VAL A 79 7.89 5.85 -10.35
C VAL A 79 8.86 4.89 -9.65
N ASP A 80 9.55 5.33 -8.60
CA ASP A 80 10.47 4.49 -7.83
C ASP A 80 9.78 3.24 -7.28
N VAL A 81 8.57 3.40 -6.73
CA VAL A 81 7.79 2.27 -6.22
C VAL A 81 7.35 1.35 -7.35
N LEU A 82 6.93 1.90 -8.49
CA LEU A 82 6.49 1.10 -9.65
C LEU A 82 7.65 0.27 -10.21
N GLU A 83 8.82 0.87 -10.40
CA GLU A 83 10.03 0.17 -10.87
C GLU A 83 10.45 -0.94 -9.90
N ARG A 84 10.47 -0.62 -8.60
CA ARG A 84 10.79 -1.60 -7.55
C ARG A 84 9.81 -2.76 -7.54
N TRP A 85 8.52 -2.47 -7.61
CA TRP A 85 7.47 -3.48 -7.66
C TRP A 85 7.59 -4.35 -8.91
N TRP A 86 7.83 -3.75 -10.08
CA TRP A 86 7.97 -4.47 -11.34
C TRP A 86 9.16 -5.44 -11.32
N GLY A 87 10.32 -4.98 -10.83
CA GLY A 87 11.52 -5.79 -10.70
C GLY A 87 11.35 -6.96 -9.71
N ALA A 88 10.59 -6.75 -8.64
CA ALA A 88 10.28 -7.79 -7.66
C ALA A 88 9.24 -8.79 -8.19
N THR A 89 8.15 -8.31 -8.80
CA THR A 89 6.95 -9.13 -9.02
C THR A 89 6.89 -9.70 -10.44
N VAL A 90 7.26 -8.92 -11.45
CA VAL A 90 7.07 -9.27 -12.86
C VAL A 90 8.37 -9.79 -13.48
N SER A 91 9.51 -9.23 -13.10
CA SER A 91 10.82 -9.60 -13.65
C SER A 91 11.44 -10.88 -13.03
N GLY A 92 10.69 -11.64 -12.22
CA GLY A 92 11.11 -12.96 -11.74
C GLY A 92 11.92 -13.01 -10.44
N SER A 93 11.96 -11.93 -9.64
CA SER A 93 12.63 -11.94 -8.33
C SER A 93 11.65 -12.32 -7.22
N HIS A 94 11.40 -13.61 -7.00
CA HIS A 94 10.54 -14.13 -5.91
C HIS A 94 10.71 -13.35 -4.59
N VAL A 95 9.75 -12.48 -4.27
CA VAL A 95 9.61 -11.88 -2.93
C VAL A 95 8.36 -12.47 -2.30
N TRP A 96 8.57 -13.43 -1.40
CA TRP A 96 7.53 -13.94 -0.52
C TRP A 96 7.37 -12.99 0.65
N ILE A 97 6.30 -12.20 0.65
CA ILE A 97 5.62 -11.83 1.89
C ILE A 97 4.13 -12.03 1.65
N ARG A 98 3.63 -13.23 1.99
CA ARG A 98 2.21 -13.48 2.14
C ARG A 98 1.79 -13.13 3.56
N TRP A 99 0.66 -12.44 3.68
CA TRP A 99 -0.07 -12.27 4.94
C TRP A 99 -0.79 -13.56 5.32
#